data_AF-A0A4V3HTE8-F1
#
_entry.id   AF-A0A4V3HTE8-F1
#
_cell.length_a   1.000
_cell.length_b   1.000
_cell.length_c   1.000
_cell.angle_alpha   90.00
_cell.angle_beta   90.00
_cell.angle_gamma   90.00
#
_symmetry.space_group_name_H-M   'P 1'
#
loop_
_entity.id
_entity.type
_entity.pdbx_description
1 polymer ?
#
loop_
_entity_poly.entity_id
_entity_poly.type
_entity_poly.pdbx_seq_one_letter_code
_entity_poly.pdbx_strand_id
1 'polypeptide(L)'
;MANWRPQPSEQEIDSRAVLEELRGPAEKENQTQQTQQTQQSSEHEVESKAAIEELMSAAEKETEKLPGGLTEAQEEALYNEGAIPRPGFTQEEMEAEPFLALLDQAGIAPPPDGFEDVEVETAPRPTPVATHKFPLPQLPLPPHSHLKQRYHPVLDQLTNLMMRDGKKSLAQRNMAMVLNFLRTSPPPIINPKYPLLPNAPPPAHLPLNPVLYLTLAVDSVAPLVQIRRIAGGAGGGRPLELPQPLRVRQRRRAAFQWILDVVNKKPSKGSGRTQFAHRLSEEIIAVVEGRSPVWEKRLALHKLGTASRANLTAKPVKGGK
;
A
#
# COMPACT_ATOMS: atom_id res chain seq x y z
N MET A 1 7.37 -87.75 -29.09
CA MET A 1 8.45 -86.76 -29.25
C MET A 1 8.67 -86.11 -27.90
N ALA A 2 9.72 -86.52 -27.19
CA ALA A 2 10.03 -86.03 -25.86
C ALA A 2 10.67 -84.63 -25.98
N ASN A 3 9.99 -83.60 -25.51
CA ASN A 3 10.53 -82.25 -25.42
C ASN A 3 11.41 -82.15 -24.18
N TRP A 4 12.72 -82.31 -24.38
CA TRP A 4 13.76 -82.06 -23.39
C TRP A 4 13.89 -80.54 -23.18
N ARG A 5 13.44 -80.05 -22.04
CA ARG A 5 13.67 -78.66 -21.60
C ARG A 5 14.92 -78.68 -20.71
N PRO A 6 16.01 -77.97 -21.06
CA PRO A 6 17.21 -77.96 -20.22
C PRO A 6 16.87 -77.32 -18.87
N GLN A 7 17.26 -77.98 -17.78
CA GLN A 7 17.21 -77.39 -16.45
C GLN A 7 18.27 -76.29 -16.35
N PRO A 8 17.95 -75.11 -15.80
CA PRO A 8 18.93 -74.05 -15.60
C PRO A 8 20.00 -74.52 -14.60
N SER A 9 21.26 -74.24 -14.90
CA SER A 9 22.39 -74.55 -14.02
C SER A 9 22.29 -73.72 -12.74
N GLU A 10 22.79 -74.24 -11.61
CA GLU A 10 22.71 -73.58 -10.29
C GLU A 10 23.26 -72.14 -10.28
N GLN A 11 24.12 -71.77 -11.24
CA GLN A 11 24.64 -70.41 -11.41
C GLN A 11 23.63 -69.39 -12.00
N GLU A 12 22.58 -69.85 -12.71
CA GLU A 12 21.50 -68.97 -13.23
C GLU A 12 20.43 -68.67 -12.16
N ILE A 13 20.25 -69.55 -11.18
CA ILE A 13 19.32 -69.33 -10.06
C ILE A 13 19.91 -68.31 -9.08
N ASP A 14 21.21 -68.43 -8.80
CA ASP A 14 21.92 -67.49 -7.94
C ASP A 14 21.97 -66.09 -8.59
N SER A 15 22.16 -65.96 -9.89
CA SER A 15 22.19 -64.65 -10.55
C SER A 15 20.82 -63.93 -10.60
N ARG A 16 19.70 -64.67 -10.69
CA ARG A 16 18.36 -64.06 -10.58
C ARG A 16 17.98 -63.70 -9.15
N ALA A 17 18.28 -64.55 -8.19
CA ALA A 17 18.06 -64.26 -6.77
C ALA A 17 18.94 -63.08 -6.30
N VAL A 18 20.19 -63.02 -6.76
CA VAL A 18 21.11 -61.90 -6.49
C VAL A 18 20.68 -60.62 -7.23
N LEU A 19 20.13 -60.69 -8.44
CA LEU A 19 19.56 -59.52 -9.13
C LEU A 19 18.27 -59.00 -8.46
N GLU A 20 17.53 -59.87 -7.76
CA GLU A 20 16.31 -59.50 -7.03
C GLU A 20 16.61 -59.00 -5.60
N GLU A 21 17.70 -59.46 -4.98
CA GLU A 21 18.25 -58.95 -3.70
C GLU A 21 19.08 -57.66 -3.87
N LEU A 22 19.70 -57.41 -5.03
CA LEU A 22 20.39 -56.15 -5.35
C LEU A 22 19.43 -55.02 -5.77
N ARG A 23 18.12 -55.31 -5.90
CA ARG A 23 17.08 -54.31 -6.14
C ARG A 23 16.73 -53.59 -4.83
N GLY A 24 17.54 -52.59 -4.50
CA GLY A 24 17.43 -51.82 -3.27
C GLY A 24 16.04 -51.17 -3.05
N PRO A 25 15.71 -50.79 -1.80
CA PRO A 25 14.38 -50.25 -1.44
C PRO A 25 13.95 -49.03 -2.27
N ALA A 26 14.92 -48.28 -2.81
CA ALA A 26 14.67 -47.10 -3.65
C ALA A 26 13.98 -47.41 -5.00
N GLU A 27 14.21 -48.58 -5.61
CA GLU A 27 13.56 -48.91 -6.89
C GLU A 27 12.14 -49.43 -6.70
N LYS A 28 11.86 -50.11 -5.59
CA LYS A 28 10.50 -50.54 -5.23
C LYS A 28 9.64 -49.33 -4.85
N GLU A 29 10.20 -48.36 -4.12
CA GLU A 29 9.55 -47.07 -3.82
C GLU A 29 9.29 -46.25 -5.09
N ASN A 30 10.22 -46.21 -6.05
CA ASN A 30 10.00 -45.48 -7.31
C ASN A 30 8.89 -46.10 -8.17
N GLN A 31 8.71 -47.43 -8.16
CA GLN A 31 7.62 -48.07 -8.90
C GLN A 31 6.25 -47.89 -8.21
N THR A 32 6.18 -47.95 -6.87
CA THR A 32 4.94 -47.57 -6.16
C THR A 32 4.63 -46.09 -6.31
N GLN A 33 5.63 -45.20 -6.29
CA GLN A 33 5.44 -43.77 -6.52
C GLN A 33 4.99 -43.47 -7.95
N GLN A 34 5.53 -44.15 -8.97
CA GLN A 34 5.05 -43.99 -10.36
C GLN A 34 3.62 -44.51 -10.55
N THR A 35 3.26 -45.62 -9.90
CA THR A 35 1.89 -46.15 -9.96
C THR A 35 0.90 -45.24 -9.22
N GLN A 36 1.31 -44.68 -8.07
CA GLN A 36 0.51 -43.70 -7.32
C GLN A 36 0.38 -42.36 -8.05
N GLN A 37 1.43 -41.88 -8.71
CA GLN A 37 1.39 -40.66 -9.53
C GLN A 37 0.48 -40.82 -10.76
N THR A 38 0.46 -41.99 -11.39
CA THR A 38 -0.40 -42.26 -12.55
C THR A 38 -1.88 -42.39 -12.15
N GLN A 39 -2.16 -42.93 -10.96
CA GLN A 39 -3.52 -42.96 -10.40
C GLN A 39 -3.99 -41.56 -9.99
N GLN A 40 -3.15 -40.78 -9.30
CA GLN A 40 -3.46 -39.39 -8.91
C GLN A 40 -3.65 -38.46 -10.12
N SER A 41 -2.92 -38.65 -11.21
CA SER A 41 -3.12 -37.85 -12.44
C SER A 41 -4.46 -38.17 -13.11
N SER A 42 -4.88 -39.44 -13.11
CA SER A 42 -6.17 -39.83 -13.69
C SER A 42 -7.36 -39.32 -12.86
N GLU A 43 -7.25 -39.31 -11.53
CA GLU A 43 -8.27 -38.76 -10.64
C GLU A 43 -8.38 -37.23 -10.79
N HIS A 44 -7.24 -36.51 -10.84
CA HIS A 44 -7.24 -35.07 -11.10
C HIS A 44 -7.80 -34.68 -12.48
N GLU A 45 -7.61 -35.51 -13.52
CA GLU A 45 -8.22 -35.28 -14.83
C GLU A 45 -9.75 -35.46 -14.83
N VAL A 46 -10.26 -36.42 -14.04
CA VAL A 46 -11.70 -36.62 -13.89
C VAL A 46 -12.33 -35.51 -13.05
N GLU A 47 -11.67 -35.13 -11.94
CA GLU A 47 -12.10 -34.01 -11.09
C GLU A 47 -12.06 -32.66 -11.82
N SER A 48 -11.03 -32.42 -12.63
CA SER A 48 -10.94 -31.18 -13.42
C SER A 48 -11.99 -31.13 -14.53
N LYS A 49 -12.30 -32.25 -15.20
CA LYS A 49 -13.40 -32.31 -16.17
C LYS A 49 -14.76 -32.07 -15.50
N ALA A 50 -15.01 -32.67 -14.34
CA ALA A 50 -16.23 -32.44 -13.56
C ALA A 50 -16.34 -30.98 -13.09
N ALA A 51 -15.24 -30.37 -12.64
CA ALA A 51 -15.21 -28.97 -12.23
C ALA A 51 -15.45 -27.99 -13.40
N ILE A 52 -14.97 -28.32 -14.60
CA ILE A 52 -15.22 -27.54 -15.81
C ILE A 52 -16.69 -27.67 -16.22
N GLU A 53 -17.27 -28.86 -16.15
CA GLU A 53 -18.69 -29.08 -16.45
C GLU A 53 -19.62 -28.37 -15.45
N GLU A 54 -19.26 -28.37 -14.16
CA GLU A 54 -19.96 -27.62 -13.12
C GLU A 54 -19.86 -26.10 -13.37
N LEU A 55 -18.67 -25.59 -13.73
CA LEU A 55 -18.48 -24.17 -14.10
C LEU A 55 -19.28 -23.76 -15.33
N MET A 56 -19.34 -24.62 -16.35
CA MET A 56 -20.13 -24.35 -17.56
C MET A 56 -21.63 -24.30 -17.25
N SER A 57 -22.13 -25.24 -16.45
CA SER A 57 -23.54 -25.26 -16.03
C SER A 57 -23.91 -24.12 -15.06
N ALA A 58 -22.93 -23.62 -14.29
CA ALA A 58 -23.10 -22.45 -13.43
C ALA A 58 -23.09 -21.15 -14.25
N ALA A 59 -22.24 -21.06 -15.27
CA ALA A 59 -22.20 -19.92 -16.19
C ALA A 59 -23.53 -19.77 -16.97
N GLU A 60 -24.11 -20.87 -17.45
CA GLU A 60 -25.42 -20.86 -18.12
C GLU A 60 -26.57 -20.38 -17.22
N LYS A 61 -26.49 -20.59 -15.90
CA LYS A 61 -27.50 -20.12 -14.93
C LYS A 61 -27.32 -18.66 -14.52
N GLU A 62 -26.11 -18.12 -14.64
CA GLU A 62 -25.81 -16.73 -14.27
C GLU A 62 -26.06 -15.74 -15.43
N THR A 63 -25.95 -16.17 -16.69
CA THR A 63 -26.24 -15.32 -17.87
C THR A 63 -27.69 -14.85 -17.92
N GLU A 64 -28.65 -15.63 -17.40
CA GLU A 64 -30.06 -15.22 -17.34
C GLU A 64 -30.35 -14.12 -16.30
N LYS A 65 -29.45 -13.84 -15.34
CA LYS A 65 -29.76 -13.02 -14.15
C LYS A 65 -28.80 -11.88 -13.86
N LEU A 66 -27.88 -11.56 -14.77
CA LEU A 66 -27.01 -10.40 -14.64
C LEU A 66 -27.69 -9.15 -15.24
N PRO A 67 -28.05 -8.12 -14.43
CA PRO A 67 -28.57 -6.87 -14.97
C PRO A 67 -27.44 -6.13 -15.71
N GLY A 68 -27.43 -6.23 -17.04
CA GLY A 68 -26.46 -5.52 -17.90
C GLY A 68 -25.94 -6.30 -19.12
N GLY A 69 -26.34 -7.55 -19.34
CA GLY A 69 -26.10 -8.28 -20.59
C GLY A 69 -27.06 -7.88 -21.72
N LEU A 70 -26.65 -8.11 -22.98
CA LEU A 70 -27.57 -8.06 -24.11
C LEU A 70 -28.58 -9.21 -24.00
N THR A 71 -29.84 -8.96 -24.37
CA THR A 71 -30.83 -10.03 -24.48
C THR A 71 -30.57 -10.87 -25.73
N GLU A 72 -30.99 -12.14 -25.75
CA GLU A 72 -30.77 -13.06 -26.87
C GLU A 72 -31.32 -12.51 -28.20
N ALA A 73 -32.46 -11.81 -28.15
CA ALA A 73 -33.03 -11.10 -29.31
C ALA A 73 -32.16 -9.93 -29.80
N GLN A 74 -31.45 -9.24 -28.90
CA GLN A 74 -30.49 -8.19 -29.27
C GLN A 74 -29.22 -8.75 -29.88
N GLU A 75 -28.81 -9.96 -29.47
CA GLU A 75 -27.66 -10.66 -30.06
C GLU A 75 -27.98 -11.14 -31.49
N GLU A 76 -29.16 -11.73 -31.70
CA GLU A 76 -29.62 -12.14 -33.03
C GLU A 76 -29.80 -10.96 -33.99
N ALA A 77 -30.37 -9.84 -33.51
CA ALA A 77 -30.51 -8.61 -34.30
C ALA A 77 -29.14 -8.00 -34.65
N LEU A 78 -28.18 -8.01 -33.71
CA LEU A 78 -26.82 -7.59 -34.02
C LEU A 78 -26.17 -8.48 -35.09
N TYR A 79 -26.40 -9.79 -35.02
CA TYR A 79 -25.83 -10.75 -35.96
C TYR A 79 -26.40 -10.57 -37.38
N ASN A 80 -27.69 -10.30 -37.50
CA ASN A 80 -28.38 -10.18 -38.79
C ASN A 80 -28.34 -8.77 -39.38
N GLU A 81 -28.50 -7.73 -38.55
CA GLU A 81 -28.73 -6.34 -38.97
C GLU A 81 -27.59 -5.39 -38.61
N GLY A 82 -26.65 -5.82 -37.75
CA GLY A 82 -25.46 -5.05 -37.39
C GLY A 82 -25.70 -3.87 -36.44
N ALA A 83 -26.90 -3.72 -35.89
CA ALA A 83 -27.26 -2.68 -34.93
C ALA A 83 -27.98 -3.27 -33.71
N ILE A 84 -27.68 -2.76 -32.51
CA ILE A 84 -28.32 -3.21 -31.26
C ILE A 84 -29.56 -2.36 -31.00
N PRO A 85 -30.78 -2.93 -31.00
CA PRO A 85 -32.00 -2.19 -30.68
C PRO A 85 -32.06 -1.84 -29.18
N ARG A 86 -32.76 -0.74 -28.86
CA ARG A 86 -32.90 -0.25 -27.47
C ARG A 86 -33.68 -1.28 -26.63
N PRO A 87 -33.30 -1.50 -25.36
CA PRO A 87 -33.95 -2.49 -24.51
C PRO A 87 -35.43 -2.09 -24.25
N GLY A 88 -36.36 -2.98 -24.62
CA GLY A 88 -37.81 -2.80 -24.43
C GLY A 88 -38.65 -2.69 -25.71
N PHE A 89 -38.05 -2.83 -26.90
CA PHE A 89 -38.75 -2.72 -28.18
C PHE A 89 -39.43 -4.06 -28.55
N THR A 90 -40.75 -4.06 -28.76
CA THR A 90 -41.49 -5.24 -29.25
C THR A 90 -41.47 -5.30 -30.77
N GLN A 91 -41.55 -6.52 -31.34
CA GLN A 91 -41.47 -6.79 -32.79
C GLN A 91 -42.44 -5.94 -33.64
N GLU A 92 -43.57 -5.50 -33.07
CA GLU A 92 -44.57 -4.66 -33.75
C GLU A 92 -44.08 -3.23 -34.06
N GLU A 93 -43.08 -2.72 -33.32
CA GLU A 93 -42.53 -1.37 -33.53
C GLU A 93 -41.41 -1.36 -34.59
N MET A 94 -40.90 -2.52 -35.01
CA MET A 94 -39.85 -2.64 -36.04
C MET A 94 -40.35 -2.35 -37.46
N GLU A 95 -41.64 -2.53 -37.73
CA GLU A 95 -42.22 -2.34 -39.07
C GLU A 95 -42.58 -0.87 -39.38
N ALA A 96 -42.66 -0.01 -38.37
CA ALA A 96 -43.15 1.37 -38.51
C ALA A 96 -42.06 2.43 -38.78
N GLU A 97 -40.78 2.09 -38.56
CA GLU A 97 -39.68 3.06 -38.54
C GLU A 97 -38.77 3.14 -39.80
N PRO A 98 -39.08 2.59 -41.00
CA PRO A 98 -38.25 2.91 -42.18
C PRO A 98 -38.72 4.18 -42.92
N PHE A 99 -39.94 4.68 -42.67
CA PHE A 99 -40.51 5.81 -43.43
C PHE A 99 -40.45 7.15 -42.67
N LEU A 100 -40.59 7.15 -41.34
CA LEU A 100 -40.60 8.36 -40.50
C LEU A 100 -39.19 8.94 -40.27
N ALA A 101 -38.17 8.10 -40.11
CA ALA A 101 -36.78 8.53 -39.94
C ALA A 101 -36.20 9.22 -41.19
N LEU A 102 -36.67 8.84 -42.39
CA LEU A 102 -36.24 9.45 -43.66
C LEU A 102 -36.86 10.84 -43.88
N LEU A 103 -38.03 11.11 -43.29
CA LEU A 103 -38.70 12.42 -43.34
C LEU A 103 -38.10 13.41 -42.33
N ASP A 104 -37.69 12.95 -41.14
CA ASP A 104 -37.00 13.77 -40.14
C ASP A 104 -35.60 14.21 -40.62
N GLN A 105 -34.89 13.33 -41.33
CA GLN A 105 -33.60 13.65 -41.95
C GLN A 105 -33.70 14.68 -43.10
N ALA A 106 -34.88 14.84 -43.70
CA ALA A 106 -35.15 15.80 -44.76
C ALA A 106 -35.70 17.16 -44.27
N GLY A 107 -35.95 17.31 -42.96
CA GLY A 107 -36.28 18.60 -42.33
C GLY A 107 -37.60 19.25 -42.79
N ILE A 108 -38.56 18.46 -43.26
CA ILE A 108 -39.89 18.96 -43.66
C ILE A 108 -40.97 18.09 -42.99
N ALA A 109 -41.46 18.54 -41.84
CA ALA A 109 -42.73 18.10 -41.30
C ALA A 109 -43.55 19.34 -40.87
N PRO A 110 -44.75 19.57 -41.43
CA PRO A 110 -45.67 20.58 -40.91
C PRO A 110 -46.30 20.08 -39.59
N PRO A 111 -46.61 20.97 -38.64
CA PRO A 111 -47.19 20.57 -37.37
C PRO A 111 -48.63 20.05 -37.57
N PRO A 112 -49.03 18.91 -36.96
CA PRO A 112 -50.43 18.57 -36.82
C PRO A 112 -51.07 19.41 -35.70
N ASP A 113 -52.15 20.11 -36.04
CA ASP A 113 -52.98 20.86 -35.11
C ASP A 113 -53.56 19.95 -34.01
N GLY A 114 -53.42 20.34 -32.75
CA GLY A 114 -54.37 19.94 -31.70
C GLY A 114 -53.85 19.06 -30.55
N PHE A 115 -52.71 19.36 -29.94
CA PHE A 115 -52.41 18.85 -28.59
C PHE A 115 -52.24 20.00 -27.59
N GLU A 116 -53.07 19.95 -26.56
CA GLU A 116 -53.09 20.83 -25.39
C GLU A 116 -51.71 20.90 -24.72
N ASP A 117 -51.42 22.06 -24.14
CA ASP A 117 -50.18 22.41 -23.45
C ASP A 117 -49.87 21.41 -22.31
N VAL A 118 -49.20 20.31 -22.62
CA VAL A 118 -48.36 19.64 -21.63
C VAL A 118 -47.20 20.59 -21.42
N GLU A 119 -47.23 21.32 -20.30
CA GLU A 119 -46.05 21.97 -19.73
C GLU A 119 -44.98 20.89 -19.56
N VAL A 120 -44.22 20.65 -20.62
CA VAL A 120 -42.86 20.14 -20.50
C VAL A 120 -42.19 21.16 -19.61
N GLU A 121 -41.85 20.77 -18.39
CA GLU A 121 -40.94 21.52 -17.53
C GLU A 121 -39.66 21.75 -18.34
N THR A 122 -39.65 22.81 -19.13
CA THR A 122 -38.46 23.29 -19.81
C THR A 122 -37.50 23.56 -18.67
N ALA A 123 -36.40 22.79 -18.67
CA ALA A 123 -35.33 22.87 -17.70
C ALA A 123 -35.12 24.32 -17.25
N PRO A 124 -35.00 24.57 -15.93
CA PRO A 124 -35.06 25.92 -15.38
C PRO A 124 -34.13 26.84 -16.15
N ARG A 125 -34.74 27.90 -16.69
CA ARG A 125 -34.11 28.99 -17.45
C ARG A 125 -32.77 29.37 -16.81
N PRO A 126 -31.68 29.53 -17.59
CA PRO A 126 -30.35 29.73 -17.05
C PRO A 126 -30.32 30.95 -16.13
N THR A 127 -30.13 30.69 -14.83
CA THR A 127 -29.84 31.71 -13.83
C THR A 127 -28.65 32.56 -14.28
N PRO A 128 -28.59 33.85 -13.93
CA PRO A 128 -27.69 34.82 -14.53
C PRO A 128 -26.23 34.33 -14.49
N VAL A 129 -25.72 34.04 -15.68
CA VAL A 129 -24.32 33.97 -16.12
C VAL A 129 -23.33 33.71 -14.99
N ALA A 130 -23.11 32.43 -14.68
CA ALA A 130 -21.92 31.97 -13.98
C ALA A 130 -20.68 32.66 -14.58
N THR A 131 -20.08 33.60 -13.85
CA THR A 131 -18.94 34.45 -14.30
C THR A 131 -17.63 33.69 -14.50
N HIS A 132 -17.66 32.36 -14.51
CA HIS A 132 -16.53 31.46 -14.55
C HIS A 132 -16.71 30.47 -15.71
N LYS A 133 -15.65 30.28 -16.50
CA LYS A 133 -15.64 29.40 -17.68
C LYS A 133 -15.72 27.91 -17.32
N PHE A 134 -15.19 27.53 -16.16
CA PHE A 134 -15.13 26.17 -15.65
C PHE A 134 -15.70 26.13 -14.24
N PRO A 135 -16.32 25.01 -13.79
CA PRO A 135 -16.93 24.93 -12.47
C PRO A 135 -15.94 25.27 -11.36
N LEU A 136 -16.44 25.94 -10.32
CA LEU A 136 -15.61 26.29 -9.16
C LEU A 136 -15.13 25.03 -8.42
N PRO A 137 -13.90 25.03 -7.89
CA PRO A 137 -13.44 23.95 -7.03
C PRO A 137 -14.28 23.90 -5.74
N GLN A 138 -14.50 22.70 -5.22
CA GLN A 138 -15.20 22.50 -3.95
C GLN A 138 -14.34 23.02 -2.78
N LEU A 139 -14.95 23.82 -1.90
CA LEU A 139 -14.32 24.32 -0.67
C LEU A 139 -14.74 23.43 0.52
N PRO A 140 -13.86 23.19 1.51
CA PRO A 140 -12.50 23.70 1.64
C PRO A 140 -11.50 23.00 0.70
N LEU A 141 -10.57 23.77 0.14
CA LEU A 141 -9.51 23.21 -0.70
C LEU A 141 -8.65 22.20 0.10
N PRO A 142 -8.08 21.18 -0.56
CA PRO A 142 -7.16 20.24 0.08
C PRO A 142 -5.99 20.96 0.77
N PRO A 143 -5.46 20.43 1.88
CA PRO A 143 -4.44 21.12 2.68
C PRO A 143 -3.15 21.42 1.90
N HIS A 144 -2.77 20.56 0.95
CA HIS A 144 -1.57 20.71 0.13
C HIS A 144 -1.75 21.65 -1.08
N SER A 145 -2.95 22.21 -1.29
CA SER A 145 -3.20 23.19 -2.36
C SER A 145 -2.61 24.58 -2.04
N HIS A 146 -2.36 24.86 -0.75
CA HIS A 146 -1.83 26.14 -0.32
C HIS A 146 -0.34 26.27 -0.66
N LEU A 147 0.05 27.34 -1.36
CA LEU A 147 1.43 27.57 -1.83
C LEU A 147 2.48 27.43 -0.70
N LYS A 148 2.20 27.96 0.49
CA LYS A 148 3.11 27.91 1.65
C LYS A 148 3.14 26.54 2.32
N GLN A 149 2.12 25.70 2.11
CA GLN A 149 1.98 24.37 2.70
C GLN A 149 1.89 23.29 1.60
N ARG A 150 2.69 23.44 0.55
CA ARG A 150 2.73 22.50 -0.58
C ARG A 150 3.13 21.08 -0.18
N TYR A 151 4.10 20.97 0.73
CA TYR A 151 4.66 19.69 1.16
C TYR A 151 4.05 19.23 2.48
N HIS A 152 4.15 17.93 2.75
CA HIS A 152 3.75 17.37 4.04
C HIS A 152 4.46 18.12 5.20
N PRO A 153 3.77 18.46 6.30
CA PRO A 153 4.32 19.30 7.37
C PRO A 153 5.58 18.73 8.01
N VAL A 154 5.72 17.41 8.06
CA VAL A 154 6.96 16.76 8.53
C VAL A 154 8.11 17.03 7.57
N LEU A 155 7.91 16.91 6.26
CA LEU A 155 8.97 17.16 5.28
C LEU A 155 9.43 18.61 5.32
N ASP A 156 8.50 19.58 5.37
CA ASP A 156 8.88 21.00 5.48
C ASP A 156 9.63 21.25 6.80
N GLN A 157 9.16 20.70 7.93
CA GLN A 157 9.87 20.83 9.20
C GLN A 157 11.29 20.25 9.17
N LEU A 158 11.46 19.03 8.65
CA LEU A 158 12.75 18.34 8.64
C LEU A 158 13.73 18.95 7.62
N THR A 159 13.24 19.36 6.45
CA THR A 159 14.06 20.07 5.45
C THR A 159 14.59 21.39 6.01
N ASN A 160 13.77 22.15 6.75
CA ASN A 160 14.20 23.38 7.42
C ASN A 160 15.24 23.09 8.52
N LEU A 161 15.19 21.95 9.21
CA LEU A 161 16.21 21.54 10.19
C LEU A 161 17.53 21.07 9.56
N MET A 162 17.50 20.56 8.33
CA MET A 162 18.71 20.21 7.58
C MET A 162 19.39 21.44 6.96
N MET A 163 18.66 22.53 6.78
CA MET A 163 19.14 23.75 6.13
C MET A 163 20.22 24.45 6.98
N ARG A 164 21.33 24.80 6.33
CA ARG A 164 22.42 25.63 6.89
C ARG A 164 22.61 26.86 5.99
N ASP A 165 23.00 27.99 6.58
CA ASP A 165 23.27 29.25 5.88
C ASP A 165 22.11 29.76 4.99
N GLY A 166 20.86 29.40 5.29
CA GLY A 166 19.71 29.75 4.47
C GLY A 166 19.60 28.99 3.12
N LYS A 167 20.44 27.97 2.88
CA LYS A 167 20.49 27.20 1.62
C LYS A 167 19.35 26.17 1.54
N LYS A 168 18.10 26.64 1.38
CA LYS A 168 16.90 25.77 1.35
C LYS A 168 16.88 24.80 0.17
N SER A 169 17.35 25.24 -1.00
CA SER A 169 17.41 24.42 -2.22
C SER A 169 18.30 23.18 -2.06
N LEU A 170 19.44 23.33 -1.37
CA LEU A 170 20.34 22.23 -1.04
C LEU A 170 19.66 21.24 -0.09
N ALA A 171 19.03 21.74 0.99
CA ALA A 171 18.32 20.90 1.95
C ALA A 171 17.16 20.12 1.30
N GLN A 172 16.39 20.77 0.43
CA GLN A 172 15.32 20.14 -0.35
C GLN A 172 15.87 19.04 -1.27
N ARG A 173 16.98 19.30 -1.97
CA ARG A 173 17.64 18.29 -2.81
C ARG A 173 18.10 17.09 -1.99
N ASN A 174 18.74 17.32 -0.83
CA ASN A 174 19.18 16.25 0.05
C ASN A 174 17.99 15.44 0.57
N MET A 175 16.88 16.08 0.93
CA MET A 175 15.66 15.37 1.35
C MET A 175 15.08 14.52 0.22
N ALA A 176 15.05 15.04 -1.02
CA ALA A 176 14.61 14.26 -2.17
C ALA A 176 15.49 13.01 -2.39
N MET A 177 16.81 13.15 -2.23
CA MET A 177 17.73 12.00 -2.29
C MET A 177 17.47 11.01 -1.15
N VAL A 178 17.21 11.47 0.09
CA VAL A 178 16.85 10.60 1.22
C VAL A 178 15.61 9.78 0.90
N LEU A 179 14.55 10.42 0.40
CA LEU A 179 13.30 9.73 0.05
C LEU A 179 13.52 8.71 -1.08
N ASN A 180 14.37 9.03 -2.06
CA ASN A 180 14.72 8.09 -3.12
C ASN A 180 15.47 6.87 -2.56
N PHE A 181 16.42 7.06 -1.64
CA PHE A 181 17.12 5.94 -1.01
C PHE A 181 16.18 5.06 -0.18
N LEU A 182 15.24 5.65 0.55
CA LEU A 182 14.21 4.88 1.27
C LEU A 182 13.29 4.10 0.33
N ARG A 183 13.03 4.63 -0.87
CA ARG A 183 12.21 3.95 -1.88
C ARG A 183 12.91 2.76 -2.52
N THR A 184 14.24 2.82 -2.64
CA THR A 184 15.05 1.74 -3.23
C THR A 184 15.60 0.77 -2.19
N SER A 185 15.50 1.07 -0.89
CA SER A 185 15.95 0.18 0.17
C SER A 185 14.99 -1.00 0.35
N PRO A 186 15.49 -2.18 0.75
CA PRO A 186 14.63 -3.31 1.09
C PRO A 186 13.69 -2.96 2.27
N PRO A 187 12.57 -3.69 2.43
CA PRO A 187 11.71 -3.53 3.58
C PRO A 187 12.48 -3.73 4.90
N PRO A 188 12.32 -2.84 5.90
CA PRO A 188 13.04 -2.95 7.16
C PRO A 188 12.51 -4.09 8.03
N ILE A 189 13.41 -4.75 8.75
CA ILE A 189 13.08 -5.80 9.72
C ILE A 189 12.86 -5.15 11.09
N ILE A 190 11.61 -5.13 11.55
CA ILE A 190 11.25 -4.46 12.81
C ILE A 190 11.70 -5.31 14.00
N ASN A 191 12.42 -4.69 14.94
CA ASN A 191 12.82 -5.34 16.19
C ASN A 191 11.71 -5.23 17.26
N PRO A 192 11.24 -6.34 17.86
CA PRO A 192 10.19 -6.32 18.88
C PRO A 192 10.58 -5.56 20.16
N LYS A 193 11.89 -5.40 20.45
CA LYS A 193 12.38 -4.65 21.61
C LYS A 193 12.03 -3.17 21.56
N TYR A 194 12.01 -2.59 20.37
CA TYR A 194 11.71 -1.17 20.15
C TYR A 194 10.48 -1.08 19.25
N PRO A 195 9.27 -1.25 19.81
CA PRO A 195 8.05 -1.15 19.03
C PRO A 195 7.90 0.26 18.46
N LEU A 196 7.45 0.31 17.22
CA LEU A 196 7.13 1.55 16.52
C LEU A 196 5.82 2.14 17.07
N LEU A 197 5.34 3.21 16.45
CA LEU A 197 4.04 3.77 16.83
C LEU A 197 2.91 2.75 16.63
N PRO A 198 1.89 2.76 17.50
CA PRO A 198 0.69 1.95 17.29
C PRO A 198 0.02 2.35 15.98
N ASN A 199 -0.62 1.39 15.30
CA ASN A 199 -1.22 1.55 13.97
C ASN A 199 -0.20 1.86 12.85
N ALA A 200 1.08 1.52 13.06
CA ALA A 200 2.05 1.50 11.98
C ALA A 200 1.62 0.49 10.89
N PRO A 201 1.76 0.84 9.60
CA PRO A 201 1.54 -0.10 8.51
C PRO A 201 2.55 -1.25 8.57
N PRO A 202 2.29 -2.38 7.89
CA PRO A 202 3.26 -3.45 7.76
C PRO A 202 4.56 -2.96 7.09
N PRO A 203 5.71 -3.57 7.39
CA PRO A 203 7.02 -3.11 6.91
C PRO A 203 7.13 -3.09 5.38
N ALA A 204 6.38 -3.95 4.67
CA ALA A 204 6.36 -4.01 3.22
C ALA A 204 5.85 -2.72 2.55
N HIS A 205 4.97 -1.95 3.21
CA HIS A 205 4.40 -0.72 2.63
C HIS A 205 5.32 0.52 2.78
N LEU A 206 6.34 0.42 3.64
CA LEU A 206 7.24 1.53 3.96
C LEU A 206 8.08 2.01 2.76
N PRO A 207 8.77 1.16 1.98
CA PRO A 207 9.56 1.63 0.84
C PRO A 207 8.69 2.28 -0.24
N LEU A 208 7.46 1.79 -0.46
CA LEU A 208 6.51 2.39 -1.41
C LEU A 208 6.08 3.80 -0.98
N ASN A 209 5.99 4.05 0.33
CA ASN A 209 5.58 5.32 0.91
C ASN A 209 6.73 5.96 1.72
N PRO A 210 7.75 6.56 1.07
CA PRO A 210 8.95 7.04 1.76
C PRO A 210 8.67 8.22 2.72
N VAL A 211 7.61 9.01 2.46
CA VAL A 211 7.16 10.05 3.40
C VAL A 211 6.64 9.42 4.69
N LEU A 212 5.82 8.38 4.59
CA LEU A 212 5.30 7.64 5.73
C LEU A 212 6.45 6.98 6.50
N TYR A 213 7.38 6.34 5.79
CA TYR A 213 8.58 5.74 6.36
C TYR A 213 9.37 6.75 7.22
N LEU A 214 9.69 7.91 6.66
CA LEU A 214 10.38 8.99 7.37
C LEU A 214 9.58 9.47 8.60
N THR A 215 8.26 9.69 8.44
CA THR A 215 7.41 10.20 9.53
C THR A 215 7.34 9.23 10.69
N LEU A 216 7.18 7.95 10.39
CA LEU A 216 7.08 6.87 11.37
C LEU A 216 8.39 6.74 12.15
N ALA A 217 9.53 6.73 11.47
CA ALA A 217 10.84 6.66 12.10
C ALA A 217 11.09 7.82 13.08
N VAL A 218 10.71 9.04 12.68
CA VAL A 218 10.90 10.23 13.52
C VAL A 218 9.92 10.23 14.69
N ASP A 219 8.65 9.91 14.46
CA ASP A 219 7.63 9.97 15.51
C ASP A 219 7.76 8.82 16.54
N SER A 220 8.28 7.65 16.17
CA SER A 220 8.53 6.54 17.10
C SER A 220 9.64 6.88 18.10
N VAL A 221 10.71 7.53 17.62
CA VAL A 221 11.85 7.95 18.44
C VAL A 221 11.58 9.25 19.21
N ALA A 222 10.53 9.98 18.85
CA ALA A 222 10.26 11.27 19.45
C ALA A 222 9.97 11.17 20.97
N PRO A 223 10.64 11.99 21.81
CA PRO A 223 10.39 11.98 23.25
C PRO A 223 9.03 12.60 23.56
N LEU A 224 8.30 12.02 24.52
CA LEU A 224 7.02 12.55 24.98
C LEU A 224 7.18 13.72 25.96
N VAL A 225 8.28 13.70 26.72
CA VAL A 225 8.58 14.67 27.78
C VAL A 225 9.95 15.30 27.55
N GLN A 226 10.08 16.56 27.94
CA GLN A 226 11.35 17.26 28.11
C GLN A 226 11.54 17.58 29.59
N ILE A 227 12.79 17.59 30.06
CA ILE A 227 13.10 18.00 31.43
C ILE A 227 13.47 19.48 31.44
N ARG A 228 12.65 20.27 32.13
CA ARG A 228 12.94 21.67 32.44
C ARG A 228 13.71 21.71 33.76
N ARG A 229 14.89 22.34 33.75
CA ARG A 229 15.73 22.50 34.96
C ARG A 229 15.51 23.89 35.52
N ILE A 230 14.97 24.00 36.75
CA ILE A 230 14.86 25.27 37.47
C ILE A 230 16.08 25.40 38.38
N ALA A 231 16.99 26.32 38.04
CA ALA A 231 18.19 26.59 38.84
C ALA A 231 17.82 26.96 40.29
N GLY A 232 18.51 26.35 41.27
CA GLY A 232 18.27 26.56 42.70
C GLY A 232 16.94 26.03 43.25
N GLY A 233 16.08 25.45 42.42
CA GLY A 233 14.74 25.04 42.82
C GLY A 233 14.69 23.87 43.80
N ALA A 234 15.73 23.04 43.85
CA ALA A 234 15.81 21.87 44.73
C ALA A 234 16.50 22.16 46.08
N GLY A 235 16.92 23.41 46.32
CA GLY A 235 17.77 23.78 47.46
C GLY A 235 19.25 23.48 47.23
N GLY A 236 20.12 24.04 48.09
CA GLY A 236 21.57 23.79 48.05
C GLY A 236 22.24 24.07 46.70
N GLY A 237 21.71 25.00 45.90
CA GLY A 237 22.19 25.34 44.55
C GLY A 237 21.87 24.32 43.45
N ARG A 238 21.24 23.18 43.78
CA ARG A 238 20.90 22.15 42.79
C ARG A 238 19.66 22.53 41.98
N PRO A 239 19.64 22.27 40.67
CA PRO A 239 18.47 22.53 39.86
C PRO A 239 17.36 21.51 40.15
N LEU A 240 16.12 21.98 40.21
CA LEU A 240 14.95 21.10 40.24
C LEU A 240 14.62 20.64 38.82
N GLU A 241 14.66 19.33 38.60
CA GLU A 241 14.28 18.72 37.33
C GLU A 241 12.77 18.52 37.29
N LEU A 242 12.10 19.12 36.31
CA LEU A 242 10.65 19.06 36.14
C LEU A 242 10.32 18.49 34.75
N PRO A 243 9.65 17.33 34.65
CA PRO A 243 9.21 16.81 33.36
C PRO A 243 8.05 17.65 32.81
N GLN A 244 8.10 18.03 31.55
CA GLN A 244 7.07 18.79 30.85
C GLN A 244 6.68 18.09 29.54
N PRO A 245 5.38 17.99 29.20
CA PRO A 245 4.95 17.40 27.94
C PRO A 245 5.36 18.27 26.75
N LEU A 246 5.68 17.62 25.63
CA LEU A 246 6.09 18.28 24.40
C LEU A 246 4.99 18.28 23.34
N ARG A 247 4.87 19.40 22.59
CA ARG A 247 4.01 19.48 21.40
C ARG A 247 4.60 18.68 20.25
N VAL A 248 3.77 18.19 19.32
CA VAL A 248 4.20 17.33 18.18
C VAL A 248 5.40 17.91 17.41
N ARG A 249 5.37 19.20 17.06
CA ARG A 249 6.50 19.86 16.38
C ARG A 249 7.78 19.85 17.22
N GLN A 250 7.70 20.06 18.53
CA GLN A 250 8.86 20.02 19.42
C GLN A 250 9.42 18.60 19.54
N ARG A 251 8.54 17.59 19.64
CA ARG A 251 8.91 16.17 19.67
C ARG A 251 9.71 15.77 18.42
N ARG A 252 9.17 16.06 17.24
CA ARG A 252 9.83 15.80 15.94
C ARG A 252 11.17 16.51 15.80
N ARG A 253 11.26 17.76 16.27
CA ARG A 253 12.51 18.52 16.25
C ARG A 253 13.59 17.86 17.10
N ALA A 254 13.28 17.47 18.34
CA ALA A 254 14.24 16.82 19.23
C ALA A 254 14.73 15.48 18.65
N ALA A 255 13.79 14.65 18.17
CA ALA A 255 14.09 13.37 17.54
C ALA A 255 15.04 13.52 16.35
N PHE A 256 14.70 14.43 15.43
CA PHE A 256 15.48 14.62 14.22
C PHE A 256 16.84 15.27 14.48
N GLN A 257 16.94 16.17 15.47
CA GLN A 257 18.24 16.68 15.90
C GLN A 257 19.14 15.56 16.41
N TRP A 258 18.62 14.61 17.20
CA TRP A 258 19.43 13.47 17.64
C TRP A 258 19.88 12.58 16.48
N ILE A 259 19.01 12.37 15.49
CA ILE A 259 19.36 11.63 14.27
C ILE A 259 20.47 12.37 13.51
N LEU A 260 20.35 13.68 13.32
CA LEU A 260 21.38 14.50 12.67
C LEU A 260 22.71 14.46 13.43
N ASP A 261 22.69 14.49 14.77
CA ASP A 261 23.90 14.37 15.58
C ASP A 261 24.62 13.04 15.36
N VAL A 262 23.87 11.93 15.25
CA VAL A 262 24.44 10.61 14.95
C VAL A 262 25.00 10.61 13.53
N VAL A 263 24.26 11.13 12.54
CA VAL A 263 24.68 11.20 11.15
C VAL A 263 25.95 12.05 10.96
N ASN A 264 26.06 13.18 11.65
CA ASN A 264 27.24 14.04 11.58
C ASN A 264 28.49 13.37 12.18
N LYS A 265 28.32 12.45 13.14
CA LYS A 265 29.42 11.67 13.74
C LYS A 265 29.85 10.48 12.89
N LYS A 266 29.02 10.01 11.95
CA LYS A 266 29.37 8.90 11.07
C LYS A 266 30.49 9.29 10.10
N PRO A 267 31.49 8.42 9.86
CA PRO A 267 32.52 8.67 8.87
C PRO A 267 31.91 8.80 7.46
N SER A 268 32.63 9.45 6.55
CA SER A 268 32.23 9.47 5.14
C SER A 268 32.44 8.09 4.54
N LYS A 269 31.45 7.58 3.81
CA LYS A 269 31.50 6.24 3.17
C LYS A 269 31.93 6.29 1.70
N GLY A 270 32.03 7.48 1.12
CA GLY A 270 32.44 7.64 -0.27
C GLY A 270 32.53 9.10 -0.70
N SER A 271 32.47 9.31 -2.00
CA SER A 271 32.53 10.64 -2.65
C SER A 271 31.19 11.01 -3.30
N GLY A 272 30.96 12.31 -3.48
CA GLY A 272 29.81 12.83 -4.24
C GLY A 272 28.78 13.61 -3.42
N ARG A 273 27.79 14.14 -4.14
CA ARG A 273 26.78 15.06 -3.58
C ARG A 273 25.71 14.37 -2.73
N THR A 274 25.59 13.05 -2.86
CA THR A 274 24.58 12.20 -2.20
C THR A 274 25.03 11.68 -0.84
N GLN A 275 26.29 11.90 -0.44
CA GLN A 275 26.90 11.26 0.74
C GLN A 275 26.16 11.57 2.05
N PHE A 276 25.73 12.83 2.24
CA PHE A 276 24.96 13.20 3.42
C PHE A 276 23.57 12.55 3.43
N ALA A 277 22.88 12.56 2.29
CA ALA A 277 21.56 11.95 2.15
C ALA A 277 21.60 10.43 2.40
N HIS A 278 22.63 9.75 1.88
CA HIS A 278 22.83 8.33 2.10
C HIS A 278 23.00 7.99 3.59
N ARG A 279 23.93 8.68 4.28
CA ARG A 279 24.16 8.48 5.73
C ARG A 279 22.91 8.75 6.57
N LEU A 280 22.11 9.75 6.18
CA LEU A 280 20.83 10.05 6.84
C LEU A 280 19.79 8.95 6.58
N SER A 281 19.65 8.48 5.34
CA SER A 281 18.74 7.38 5.01
C SER A 281 19.09 6.08 5.73
N GLU A 282 20.36 5.71 5.79
CA GLU A 282 20.82 4.54 6.55
C GLU A 282 20.46 4.63 8.03
N GLU A 283 20.53 5.83 8.61
CA GLU A 283 20.15 6.05 10.01
C GLU A 283 18.63 5.96 10.20
N ILE A 284 17.83 6.44 9.25
CA ILE A 284 16.37 6.29 9.29
C ILE A 284 15.97 4.81 9.23
N ILE A 285 16.61 4.02 8.35
CA ILE A 285 16.41 2.57 8.29
C ILE A 285 16.86 1.93 9.62
N ALA A 286 18.00 2.38 10.19
CA ALA A 286 18.49 1.92 11.50
C ALA A 286 17.51 2.18 12.65
N VAL A 287 16.83 3.31 12.60
CA VAL A 287 15.83 3.69 13.58
C VAL A 287 14.63 2.74 13.52
N VAL A 288 14.10 2.46 12.33
CA VAL A 288 12.93 1.58 12.16
C VAL A 288 13.25 0.14 12.52
N GLU A 289 14.46 -0.33 12.23
CA GLU A 289 14.92 -1.66 12.64
C GLU A 289 15.33 -1.74 14.13
N GLY A 290 15.31 -0.62 14.87
CA GLY A 290 15.62 -0.61 16.30
C GLY A 290 17.11 -0.77 16.64
N ARG A 291 18.01 -0.57 15.67
CA ARG A 291 19.48 -0.64 15.84
C ARG A 291 20.15 0.72 16.07
N SER A 292 19.39 1.81 16.01
CA SER A 292 19.92 3.16 16.22
C SER A 292 20.16 3.48 17.71
N PRO A 293 21.28 4.16 18.06
CA PRO A 293 21.55 4.61 19.44
C PRO A 293 20.59 5.72 19.91
N VAL A 294 19.77 6.27 19.00
CA VAL A 294 18.80 7.30 19.37
C VAL A 294 17.70 6.73 20.28
N TRP A 295 17.40 5.44 20.18
CA TRP A 295 16.49 4.74 21.10
C TRP A 295 16.97 4.80 22.55
N GLU A 296 18.27 4.64 22.79
CA GLU A 296 18.85 4.74 24.13
C GLU A 296 18.76 6.16 24.69
N LYS A 297 19.00 7.18 23.84
CA LYS A 297 18.81 8.59 24.24
C LYS A 297 17.37 8.89 24.65
N ARG A 298 16.39 8.41 23.87
CA ARG A 298 14.96 8.54 24.20
C ARG A 298 14.65 7.89 25.55
N LEU A 299 15.12 6.66 25.74
CA LEU A 299 14.88 5.89 26.95
C LEU A 299 15.55 6.51 28.18
N ALA A 300 16.76 7.05 28.05
CA ALA A 300 17.44 7.77 29.14
C ALA A 300 16.65 9.00 29.60
N LEU A 301 16.09 9.77 28.66
CA LEU A 301 15.25 10.93 28.99
C LEU A 301 13.93 10.53 29.64
N HIS A 302 13.30 9.45 29.18
CA HIS A 302 12.06 8.95 29.80
C HIS A 302 12.32 8.40 31.20
N LYS A 303 13.44 7.69 31.42
CA LYS A 303 13.86 7.24 32.75
C LYS A 303 14.03 8.40 33.71
N LEU A 304 14.72 9.47 33.27
CA LEU A 304 14.89 10.67 34.08
C LEU A 304 13.54 11.36 34.34
N GLY A 305 12.66 11.45 33.34
CA GLY A 305 11.31 11.98 33.51
C GLY A 305 10.48 11.19 34.54
N THR A 306 10.56 9.86 34.51
CA THR A 306 9.89 9.00 35.49
C THR A 306 10.48 9.17 36.89
N ALA A 307 11.81 9.29 37.01
CA ALA A 307 12.47 9.51 38.29
C ALA A 307 12.10 10.87 38.91
N SER A 308 12.00 11.91 38.10
CA SER A 308 11.69 13.29 38.53
C SER A 308 10.19 13.61 38.59
N ARG A 309 9.29 12.63 38.42
CA ARG A 309 7.83 12.83 38.40
C ARG A 309 7.29 13.46 39.69
N ALA A 310 7.90 13.15 40.84
CA ALA A 310 7.48 13.69 42.14
C ALA A 310 7.74 15.21 42.26
N ASN A 311 8.67 15.75 41.46
CA ASN A 311 9.01 17.17 41.51
C ASN A 311 7.90 18.06 40.94
N LEU A 312 6.93 17.51 40.19
CA LEU A 312 5.81 18.27 39.62
C LEU A 312 4.98 19.02 40.66
N THR A 313 4.82 18.43 41.86
CA THR A 313 4.09 19.02 42.97
C THR A 313 4.99 19.79 43.94
N ALA A 314 6.32 19.68 43.78
CA ALA A 314 7.26 20.37 44.64
C ALA A 314 7.23 21.88 44.38
N LYS A 315 7.07 22.67 45.45
CA LYS A 315 7.21 24.12 45.37
C LYS A 315 8.70 24.45 45.24
N PRO A 316 9.13 25.12 44.15
CA PRO A 316 10.53 25.47 44.00
C PRO A 316 10.93 26.43 45.12
N VAL A 317 12.10 26.20 45.72
CA VAL A 317 12.67 27.14 46.68
C VAL A 317 12.91 28.46 45.94
N LYS A 318 12.24 29.54 46.36
CA LYS A 318 12.55 30.90 45.87
C LYS A 318 13.96 31.22 46.34
N GLY A 319 14.91 31.29 45.41
CA GLY A 319 16.20 31.90 45.71
C GLY A 319 15.95 33.32 46.19
N GLY A 320 16.28 33.60 47.46
CA GLY A 320 16.41 34.97 47.92
C GLY A 320 17.42 35.66 46.99
N LYS A 321 17.01 36.78 46.40
CA LYS A 321 17.98 37.71 45.83
C LYS A 321 18.74 38.37 46.96
#